data_AF-A0A6M4BMT0-F1
#
_entry.id   AF-A0A6M4BMT0-F1
#
_cell.length_a   1.000
_cell.length_b   1.000
_cell.length_c   1.000
_cell.angle_alpha   90.00
_cell.angle_beta   90.00
_cell.angle_gamma   90.00
#
_symmetry.space_group_name_H-M   'P 1'
#
loop_
_entity.id
_entity.type
_entity.pdbx_description
1 polymer ?
#
loop_
_entity_poly.entity_id
_entity_poly.type
_entity_poly.pdbx_seq_one_letter_code
_entity_poly.pdbx_strand_id
1 'polypeptide(L)'
;AEEANTWKLLHCLYADSITEHPESLEDLITESTLSQQTLVSALFRSDSELRLLQLLVDWLEATAAYQEEATKTSAPVIGNNIHWSNTLHQLLLGDSLFNKDKNKAMVTCMDPDAPKRQNKVVHSDDKKDDSDLCKRIFTEVRCGKFKEAVSMCLSAGQAWRGAVLQGWILLHYLPRDDPGSPLEISGNPSRDLWKWCALGIANNISENVHYRATIGILSGHLPSSLLACQGNWEDLLWAHLKIQIEARVDKFLREHHATAEANTTSADVLELLQSELVVEDISLQQVFIAVKSLMDGKKESSYQICQRYLMLGHIRAIMQDSLEWIDSAEERFIRYLAHLVLVLRLMGKDPQHDVGDKVLVKYVTQLIDGLIDGSVECPELIAYYTSTVPVESQISLYADLMDHIHKSEFRQGVVKAGLNAGIDVPASARVAVKKAISDIQQGYGNLDLTFNQTTAVEKDKTLINRVILSLEWLSLLTNQMEEALWLSNAMIR
;
A
#
# COMPACT_ATOMS: atom_id res chain seq x y z
N ALA A 1 -3.60 -1.12 -9.10
CA ALA A 1 -3.68 -0.39 -7.83
C ALA A 1 -2.58 -0.86 -6.87
N GLU A 2 -2.49 -2.17 -6.61
CA GLU A 2 -1.52 -2.74 -5.65
C GLU A 2 -0.06 -2.31 -5.87
N GLU A 3 0.46 -2.42 -7.10
CA GLU A 3 1.82 -1.99 -7.43
C GLU A 3 2.08 -0.50 -7.09
N ALA A 4 1.15 0.38 -7.44
CA ALA A 4 1.27 1.82 -7.15
C ALA A 4 1.24 2.08 -5.64
N ASN A 5 0.43 1.32 -4.89
CA ASN A 5 0.39 1.42 -3.43
C ASN A 5 1.71 0.96 -2.81
N THR A 6 2.34 -0.09 -3.36
CA THR A 6 3.65 -0.54 -2.88
C THR A 6 4.75 0.49 -3.12
N TRP A 7 4.75 1.19 -4.26
CA TRP A 7 5.70 2.27 -4.51
C TRP A 7 5.50 3.45 -3.56
N LYS A 8 4.24 3.82 -3.27
CA LYS A 8 3.92 4.85 -2.26
C LYS A 8 4.41 4.43 -0.87
N LEU A 9 4.21 3.17 -0.49
CA LEU A 9 4.69 2.62 0.78
C LEU A 9 6.20 2.76 0.89
N LEU A 10 6.93 2.29 -0.13
CA LEU A 10 8.39 2.35 -0.17
C LEU A 10 8.90 3.79 -0.07
N HIS A 11 8.25 4.72 -0.78
CA HIS A 11 8.58 6.14 -0.69
C HIS A 11 8.40 6.68 0.73
N CYS A 12 7.26 6.41 1.39
CA CYS A 12 7.03 6.87 2.75
C CYS A 12 8.07 6.30 3.73
N LEU A 13 8.31 4.98 3.69
CA LEU A 13 9.29 4.31 4.55
C LEU A 13 10.71 4.84 4.33
N TYR A 14 11.08 5.10 3.07
CA TYR A 14 12.39 5.65 2.75
C TYR A 14 12.55 7.09 3.23
N ALA A 15 11.55 7.94 2.98
CA ALA A 15 11.56 9.33 3.40
C ALA A 15 11.71 9.48 4.92
N ASP A 16 11.02 8.64 5.71
CA ASP A 16 11.19 8.63 7.17
C ASP A 16 12.60 8.16 7.58
N SER A 17 13.16 7.16 6.89
CA SER A 17 14.49 6.60 7.22
C SER A 17 15.67 7.53 6.96
N ILE A 18 15.52 8.54 6.08
CA ILE A 18 16.55 9.55 5.80
C ILE A 18 16.35 10.84 6.59
N THR A 19 15.18 11.02 7.21
CA THR A 19 14.88 12.21 7.99
C THR A 19 15.60 12.13 9.34
N GLU A 20 16.26 13.22 9.73
CA GLU A 20 16.86 13.31 11.07
C GLU A 20 15.74 13.44 12.11
N HIS A 21 15.74 12.50 13.05
CA HIS A 21 14.80 12.48 14.17
C HIS A 21 15.54 12.82 15.47
N PRO A 22 14.88 13.50 16.41
CA PRO A 22 15.46 13.77 17.73
C PRO A 22 15.81 12.46 18.45
N GLU A 23 16.96 12.45 19.13
CA GLU A 23 17.48 11.24 19.81
C GLU A 23 16.65 10.88 21.04
N SER A 24 16.14 11.89 21.76
CA SER A 24 15.36 11.67 22.97
C SER A 24 14.14 12.60 23.08
N LEU A 25 13.19 12.18 23.92
CA LEU A 25 12.06 13.00 24.30
C LEU A 25 12.50 14.21 25.16
N GLU A 26 13.58 14.06 25.93
CA GLU A 26 14.14 15.13 26.78
C GLU A 26 14.65 16.31 25.95
N ASP A 27 15.11 16.06 24.73
CA ASP A 27 15.52 17.12 23.79
C ASP A 27 14.34 18.00 23.32
N LEU A 28 13.11 17.49 23.42
CA LEU A 28 11.90 18.17 22.96
C LEU A 28 11.08 18.81 24.09
N ILE A 29 11.15 18.25 25.29
CA ILE A 29 10.41 18.75 26.46
C ILE A 29 11.25 19.82 27.17
N THR A 30 10.96 21.07 26.86
CA THR A 30 11.65 22.23 27.46
C THR A 30 10.86 22.89 28.60
N GLU A 31 9.56 22.62 28.69
CA GLU A 31 8.65 23.21 29.67
C GLU A 31 8.15 22.16 30.67
N SER A 32 7.88 22.60 31.91
CA SER A 32 7.39 21.71 32.98
C SER A 32 5.94 21.27 32.81
N THR A 33 5.15 22.02 32.03
CA THR A 33 3.71 21.79 31.81
C THR A 33 3.39 22.00 30.35
N LEU A 34 2.98 20.93 29.67
CA LEU A 34 2.64 20.93 28.26
C LEU A 34 1.19 20.51 28.05
N SER A 35 0.59 20.90 26.93
CA SER A 35 -0.68 20.32 26.49
C SER A 35 -0.49 18.86 26.08
N GLN A 36 -1.52 18.02 26.22
CA GLN A 36 -1.47 16.61 25.83
C GLN A 36 -1.05 16.45 24.36
N GLN A 37 -1.58 17.30 23.47
CA GLN A 37 -1.22 17.29 22.05
C GLN A 37 0.27 17.58 21.84
N THR A 38 0.86 18.55 22.55
CA THR A 38 2.29 18.89 22.43
C THR A 38 3.16 17.72 22.88
N LEU A 39 2.81 17.12 24.02
CA LEU A 39 3.54 16.01 24.60
C LEU A 39 3.49 14.75 23.71
N VAL A 40 2.31 14.42 23.17
CA VAL A 40 2.13 13.31 22.23
C VAL A 40 2.84 13.59 20.91
N SER A 41 2.82 14.83 20.41
CA SER A 41 3.58 15.19 19.20
C SER A 41 5.08 15.00 19.40
N ALA A 42 5.61 15.27 20.60
CA ALA A 42 6.99 14.98 20.95
C ALA A 42 7.27 13.46 20.97
N LEU A 43 6.36 12.65 21.54
CA LEU A 43 6.45 11.19 21.51
C LEU A 43 6.54 10.65 20.09
N PHE A 44 5.66 11.09 19.18
CA PHE A 44 5.74 10.69 17.78
C PHE A 44 7.09 11.10 17.17
N ARG A 45 7.68 12.24 17.52
CA ARG A 45 8.99 12.61 16.97
C ARG A 45 10.16 11.80 17.52
N SER A 46 10.10 11.31 18.75
CA SER A 46 11.18 10.54 19.38
C SER A 46 11.06 9.03 19.14
N ASP A 47 9.86 8.45 19.27
CA ASP A 47 9.65 6.99 19.20
C ASP A 47 9.56 6.49 17.75
N SER A 48 10.57 5.75 17.30
CA SER A 48 10.65 5.23 15.93
C SER A 48 9.59 4.18 15.61
N GLU A 49 9.19 3.35 16.59
CA GLU A 49 8.18 2.32 16.37
C GLU A 49 6.81 2.97 16.19
N LEU A 50 6.46 3.92 17.06
CA LEU A 50 5.20 4.65 16.97
C LEU A 50 5.11 5.48 15.68
N ARG A 51 6.21 6.11 15.23
CA ARG A 51 6.26 6.76 13.90
C ARG A 51 5.97 5.79 12.79
N LEU A 52 6.62 4.62 12.81
CA LEU A 52 6.39 3.60 11.79
C LEU A 52 4.91 3.21 11.77
N LEU A 53 4.29 2.95 12.92
CA LEU A 53 2.86 2.62 12.97
C LEU A 53 1.98 3.74 12.38
N GLN A 54 2.25 5.00 12.72
CA GLN A 54 1.49 6.14 12.19
C GLN A 54 1.69 6.29 10.68
N LEU A 55 2.90 6.14 10.17
CA LEU A 55 3.21 6.20 8.74
C LEU A 55 2.46 5.11 7.97
N LEU A 56 2.37 3.89 8.54
CA LEU A 56 1.59 2.80 7.95
C LEU A 56 0.09 3.11 7.95
N VAL A 57 -0.43 3.72 9.02
CA VAL A 57 -1.82 4.20 9.08
C VAL A 57 -2.07 5.25 8.01
N ASP A 58 -1.22 6.27 7.89
CA ASP A 58 -1.35 7.35 6.91
C ASP A 58 -1.33 6.79 5.47
N TRP A 59 -0.46 5.82 5.21
CA TRP A 59 -0.40 5.12 3.93
C TRP A 59 -1.69 4.32 3.63
N LEU A 60 -2.24 3.62 4.63
CA LEU A 60 -3.50 2.89 4.50
C LEU A 60 -4.67 3.84 4.26
N GLU A 61 -4.73 4.96 4.95
CA GLU A 61 -5.77 5.99 4.83
C GLU A 61 -5.71 6.68 3.46
N ALA A 62 -4.52 7.08 3.01
CA ALA A 62 -4.32 7.67 1.68
C ALA A 62 -4.67 6.69 0.55
N THR A 63 -4.38 5.40 0.74
CA THR A 63 -4.74 4.35 -0.22
C THR A 63 -6.26 4.17 -0.31
N ALA A 64 -6.95 4.15 0.83
CA ALA A 64 -8.41 4.07 0.87
C ALA A 64 -9.08 5.31 0.25
N ALA A 65 -8.56 6.52 0.54
CA ALA A 65 -9.05 7.76 -0.05
C ALA A 65 -8.98 7.76 -1.58
N TYR A 66 -7.86 7.29 -2.14
CA TYR A 66 -7.69 7.16 -3.59
C TYR A 66 -8.66 6.14 -4.20
N GLN A 67 -8.88 5.00 -3.52
CA GLN A 67 -9.83 3.99 -3.97
C GLN A 67 -11.26 4.54 -3.97
N GLU A 68 -11.69 5.20 -2.90
CA GLU A 68 -13.03 5.81 -2.79
C GLU A 68 -13.26 6.90 -3.85
N GLU A 69 -12.22 7.69 -4.18
CA GLU A 69 -12.32 8.69 -5.23
C GLU A 69 -12.44 8.08 -6.63
N ALA A 70 -11.79 6.94 -6.88
CA ALA A 70 -11.88 6.22 -8.13
C ALA A 70 -13.22 5.47 -8.28
N THR A 71 -13.82 5.03 -7.18
CA THR A 71 -15.05 4.23 -7.17
C THR A 71 -16.30 5.04 -6.94
N LYS A 72 -16.28 6.40 -6.98
CA LYS A 72 -17.43 7.31 -6.72
C LYS A 72 -18.76 6.85 -7.36
N THR A 73 -19.41 5.90 -6.71
CA THR A 73 -20.70 5.29 -7.05
C THR A 73 -21.67 5.45 -5.87
N SER A 74 -21.21 6.09 -4.79
CA SER A 74 -21.95 6.30 -3.56
C SER A 74 -23.06 7.33 -3.79
N ALA A 75 -24.31 6.93 -3.54
CA ALA A 75 -25.45 7.83 -3.56
C ALA A 75 -25.21 9.02 -2.60
N PRO A 76 -25.68 10.24 -2.95
CA PRO A 76 -25.53 11.39 -2.09
C PRO A 76 -26.22 11.14 -0.75
N VAL A 77 -25.50 11.37 0.35
CA VAL A 77 -26.11 11.47 1.69
C VAL A 77 -27.03 12.68 1.68
N ILE A 78 -28.28 12.50 2.09
CA ILE A 78 -29.29 13.58 2.11
C ILE A 78 -28.90 14.60 3.19
N GLY A 79 -28.32 15.73 2.77
CA GLY A 79 -27.93 16.84 3.63
C GLY A 79 -29.04 17.87 3.80
N ASN A 80 -30.14 17.51 4.48
CA ASN A 80 -31.27 18.43 4.71
C ASN A 80 -31.18 19.20 6.03
N ASN A 81 -30.07 19.04 6.78
CA ASN A 81 -29.81 19.66 8.08
C ASN A 81 -30.90 19.41 9.15
N ILE A 82 -31.69 18.36 8.98
CA ILE A 82 -32.78 17.97 9.87
C ILE A 82 -32.60 16.50 10.24
N HIS A 83 -32.37 16.26 11.53
CA HIS A 83 -32.34 14.92 12.08
C HIS A 83 -33.74 14.28 12.04
N TRP A 84 -33.84 13.05 11.54
CA TRP A 84 -35.08 12.26 11.43
C TRP A 84 -36.25 13.05 10.84
N SER A 85 -36.05 13.60 9.64
CA SER A 85 -37.02 14.48 8.99
C SER A 85 -38.40 13.82 8.80
N ASN A 86 -38.46 12.51 8.52
CA ASN A 86 -39.72 11.79 8.34
C ASN A 86 -40.44 11.56 9.68
N THR A 87 -39.70 11.21 10.73
CA THR A 87 -40.20 11.05 12.10
C THR A 87 -40.74 12.38 12.61
N LEU A 88 -40.01 13.48 12.40
CA LEU A 88 -40.47 14.82 12.74
C LEU A 88 -41.76 15.17 12.00
N HIS A 89 -41.82 14.91 10.69
CA HIS A 89 -43.01 15.15 9.90
C HIS A 89 -44.23 14.38 10.42
N GLN A 90 -44.06 13.09 10.74
CA GLN A 90 -45.14 12.27 11.31
C GLN A 90 -45.59 12.75 12.69
N LEU A 91 -44.67 13.23 13.53
CA LEU A 91 -45.00 13.82 14.83
C LEU A 91 -45.78 15.13 14.71
N LEU A 92 -45.43 15.97 13.74
CA LEU A 92 -46.12 17.24 13.49
C LEU A 92 -47.52 17.05 12.90
N LEU A 93 -47.75 16.00 12.11
CA LEU A 93 -49.07 15.66 11.58
C LEU A 93 -50.07 15.21 12.66
N GLY A 94 -49.57 14.65 13.77
CA GLY A 94 -50.39 14.20 14.90
C GLY A 94 -51.26 12.95 14.62
N ASP A 95 -52.16 12.65 15.54
CA ASP A 95 -53.06 11.48 15.46
C ASP A 95 -54.21 11.70 14.47
N SER A 96 -54.03 11.23 13.23
CA SER A 96 -55.13 11.00 12.30
C SER A 96 -55.80 9.64 12.54
N LEU A 97 -57.10 9.51 12.22
CA LEU A 97 -57.87 8.26 12.37
C LEU A 97 -57.21 7.05 11.68
N PHE A 98 -56.38 7.29 10.66
CA PHE A 98 -55.66 6.25 9.89
C PHE A 98 -54.25 5.92 10.42
N ASN A 99 -53.68 6.72 11.34
CA ASN A 99 -52.29 6.59 11.80
C ASN A 99 -52.12 6.38 13.32
N LYS A 100 -53.23 6.23 14.06
CA LYS A 100 -53.24 6.20 15.52
C LYS A 100 -52.37 5.10 16.15
N ASP A 101 -52.30 3.92 15.53
CA ASP A 101 -51.49 2.82 16.06
C ASP A 101 -50.00 2.95 15.71
N LYS A 102 -49.67 3.54 14.54
CA LYS A 102 -48.28 3.84 14.15
C LYS A 102 -47.66 4.92 15.04
N ASN A 103 -48.43 5.97 15.35
CA ASN A 103 -47.96 7.06 16.21
C ASN A 103 -47.71 6.63 17.66
N LYS A 104 -48.46 5.65 18.18
CA LYS A 104 -48.22 5.10 19.53
C LYS A 104 -46.86 4.40 19.64
N ALA A 105 -46.46 3.67 18.59
CA ALA A 105 -45.19 2.95 18.53
C ALA A 105 -43.98 3.87 18.24
N MET A 106 -44.21 5.08 17.73
CA MET A 106 -43.18 6.03 17.34
C MET A 106 -42.71 6.91 18.52
N VAL A 107 -41.42 7.27 18.51
CA VAL A 107 -40.82 8.17 19.52
C VAL A 107 -41.56 9.50 19.63
N THR A 108 -41.67 10.06 20.84
CA THR A 108 -42.32 11.35 21.08
C THR A 108 -41.33 12.52 21.20
N CYS A 109 -40.03 12.23 21.20
CA CYS A 109 -38.96 13.22 21.35
C CYS A 109 -37.91 12.99 20.26
N MET A 110 -37.19 14.07 19.89
CA MET A 110 -36.23 14.09 18.78
C MET A 110 -34.77 13.99 19.24
N ASP A 111 -34.52 13.79 20.53
CA ASP A 111 -33.18 13.51 21.04
C ASP A 111 -32.69 12.10 20.64
N PRO A 112 -31.38 11.92 20.43
CA PRO A 112 -30.84 10.69 19.84
C PRO A 112 -31.05 9.44 20.70
N ASP A 113 -31.22 9.58 22.01
CA ASP A 113 -31.48 8.47 22.94
C ASP A 113 -32.98 8.20 23.14
N ALA A 114 -33.88 8.98 22.54
CA ALA A 114 -35.34 8.78 22.64
C ALA A 114 -35.80 7.36 22.26
N PRO A 115 -35.30 6.71 21.18
CA PRO A 115 -35.72 5.36 20.82
C PRO A 115 -35.42 4.35 21.94
N LYS A 116 -34.25 4.48 22.56
CA LYS A 116 -33.80 3.62 23.66
C LYS A 116 -34.53 3.93 24.96
N ARG A 117 -34.62 5.21 25.33
CA ARG A 117 -35.27 5.67 26.58
C ARG A 117 -36.76 5.37 26.60
N GLN A 118 -37.45 5.48 25.45
CA GLN A 118 -38.89 5.25 25.34
C GLN A 118 -39.24 3.82 24.93
N ASN A 119 -38.26 3.02 24.51
CA ASN A 119 -38.46 1.72 23.86
C ASN A 119 -39.43 1.82 22.67
N LYS A 120 -39.18 2.79 21.78
CA LYS A 120 -40.02 3.13 20.63
C LYS A 120 -39.19 3.22 19.36
N VAL A 121 -39.86 3.20 18.22
CA VAL A 121 -39.20 3.19 16.91
C VAL A 121 -39.19 4.57 16.26
N VAL A 122 -38.20 4.79 15.39
CA VAL A 122 -38.17 5.91 14.44
C VAL A 122 -38.73 5.46 13.10
N HIS A 123 -38.98 6.40 12.20
CA HIS A 123 -39.41 6.09 10.84
C HIS A 123 -38.42 5.14 10.14
N SER A 124 -38.93 4.22 9.30
CA SER A 124 -38.08 3.24 8.60
C SER A 124 -37.06 3.89 7.68
N ASP A 125 -37.46 4.95 6.99
CA ASP A 125 -36.59 5.67 6.06
C ASP A 125 -35.50 6.43 6.82
N ASP A 126 -35.85 7.06 7.94
CA ASP A 126 -34.86 7.72 8.80
C ASP A 126 -33.87 6.72 9.40
N LYS A 127 -34.31 5.50 9.73
CA LYS A 127 -33.42 4.42 10.19
C LYS A 127 -32.44 3.99 9.10
N LYS A 128 -32.91 3.93 7.85
CA LYS A 128 -32.07 3.60 6.70
C LYS A 128 -31.07 4.71 6.41
N ASP A 129 -31.54 5.96 6.35
CA ASP A 129 -30.71 7.14 6.14
C ASP A 129 -29.62 7.25 7.23
N ASP A 130 -29.97 6.95 8.49
CA ASP A 130 -28.99 6.94 9.58
C ASP A 130 -27.94 5.83 9.42
N SER A 131 -28.34 4.65 8.95
CA SER A 131 -27.41 3.56 8.67
C SER A 131 -26.45 3.88 7.54
N ASP A 132 -26.94 4.48 6.45
CA ASP A 132 -26.14 4.90 5.31
C ASP A 132 -25.18 6.04 5.70
N LEU A 133 -25.65 6.99 6.54
CA LEU A 133 -24.81 8.03 7.12
C LEU A 133 -23.70 7.45 8.02
N CYS A 134 -24.02 6.50 8.93
CA CYS A 134 -23.02 5.84 9.77
C CYS A 134 -21.94 5.14 8.94
N LYS A 135 -22.35 4.45 7.87
CA LYS A 135 -21.43 3.82 6.93
C LYS A 135 -20.53 4.84 6.26
N ARG A 136 -21.09 5.96 5.78
CA ARG A 136 -20.32 7.01 5.12
C ARG A 136 -19.34 7.68 6.08
N ILE A 137 -19.75 7.98 7.32
CA ILE A 137 -18.88 8.51 8.37
C ILE A 137 -17.69 7.58 8.60
N PHE A 138 -17.94 6.28 8.75
CA PHE A 138 -16.88 5.30 8.91
C PHE A 138 -15.91 5.29 7.71
N THR A 139 -16.44 5.35 6.48
CA THR A 139 -15.61 5.45 5.27
C THR A 139 -14.74 6.71 5.25
N GLU A 140 -15.25 7.88 5.62
CA GLU A 140 -14.45 9.10 5.67
C GLU A 140 -13.36 9.02 6.75
N VAL A 141 -13.68 8.46 7.92
CA VAL A 141 -12.68 8.21 8.98
C VAL A 141 -11.60 7.23 8.49
N ARG A 142 -12.00 6.17 7.78
CA ARG A 142 -11.07 5.21 7.15
C ARG A 142 -10.18 5.84 6.06
N CYS A 143 -10.61 6.94 5.46
CA CYS A 143 -9.86 7.70 4.47
C CYS A 143 -8.99 8.82 5.08
N GLY A 144 -8.91 8.94 6.41
CA GLY A 144 -8.22 10.04 7.08
C GLY A 144 -8.95 11.40 6.99
N LYS A 145 -10.17 11.42 6.46
CA LYS A 145 -11.01 12.60 6.22
C LYS A 145 -11.91 12.89 7.42
N PHE A 146 -11.30 13.02 8.60
CA PHE A 146 -12.04 13.17 9.87
C PHE A 146 -12.88 14.45 9.91
N LYS A 147 -12.37 15.56 9.35
CA LYS A 147 -13.09 16.84 9.33
C LYS A 147 -14.35 16.75 8.46
N GLU A 148 -14.26 16.04 7.34
CA GLU A 148 -15.37 15.74 6.45
C GLU A 148 -16.40 14.84 7.15
N ALA A 149 -15.95 13.84 7.92
CA ALA A 149 -16.82 13.00 8.76
C ALA A 149 -17.67 13.82 9.74
N VAL A 150 -17.06 14.79 10.42
CA VAL A 150 -17.76 15.72 11.32
C VAL A 150 -18.70 16.65 10.52
N SER A 151 -18.24 17.20 9.39
CA SER A 151 -19.06 18.05 8.53
C SER A 151 -20.30 17.34 8.01
N MET A 152 -20.21 16.05 7.68
CA MET A 152 -21.36 15.25 7.29
C MET A 152 -22.37 15.11 8.42
N CYS A 153 -21.91 14.88 9.65
CA CYS A 153 -22.81 14.85 10.82
C CYS A 153 -23.58 16.16 10.96
N LEU A 154 -22.90 17.29 10.80
CA LEU A 154 -23.53 18.62 10.83
C LEU A 154 -24.54 18.78 9.69
N SER A 155 -24.19 18.43 8.45
CA SER A 155 -25.08 18.54 7.29
C SER A 155 -26.33 17.65 7.39
N ALA A 156 -26.26 16.56 8.15
CA ALA A 156 -27.38 15.67 8.43
C ALA A 156 -28.25 16.12 9.63
N GLY A 157 -27.95 17.27 10.24
CA GLY A 157 -28.63 17.75 11.45
C GLY A 157 -28.24 17.00 12.72
N GLN A 158 -27.17 16.19 12.70
CA GLN A 158 -26.69 15.36 13.80
C GLN A 158 -25.45 15.98 14.47
N ALA A 159 -25.56 17.25 14.87
CA ALA A 159 -24.46 17.95 15.55
C ALA A 159 -24.00 17.24 16.83
N TRP A 160 -24.91 16.54 17.51
CA TRP A 160 -24.59 15.69 18.66
C TRP A 160 -23.61 14.57 18.30
N ARG A 161 -23.76 13.92 17.14
CA ARG A 161 -22.86 12.85 16.68
C ARG A 161 -21.51 13.44 16.33
N GLY A 162 -21.49 14.59 15.65
CA GLY A 162 -20.27 15.34 15.37
C GLY A 162 -19.51 15.73 16.64
N ALA A 163 -20.22 16.09 17.72
CA ALA A 163 -19.60 16.36 19.02
C ALA A 163 -19.04 15.09 19.67
N VAL A 164 -19.77 13.97 19.64
CA VAL A 164 -19.28 12.67 20.14
C VAL A 164 -18.01 12.25 19.40
N LEU A 165 -17.98 12.38 18.07
CA LEU A 165 -16.81 12.03 17.26
C LEU A 165 -15.58 12.87 17.58
N GLN A 166 -15.70 14.08 18.11
CA GLN A 166 -14.57 14.96 18.42
C GLN A 166 -13.96 14.73 19.81
N GLY A 167 -14.58 13.90 20.66
CA GLY A 167 -14.13 13.71 22.03
C GLY A 167 -12.78 12.99 22.19
N TRP A 168 -12.26 12.35 21.14
CA TRP A 168 -10.93 11.75 21.11
C TRP A 168 -9.78 12.75 20.93
N ILE A 169 -10.08 13.99 20.52
CA ILE A 169 -9.06 15.00 20.22
C ILE A 169 -8.33 15.38 21.52
N LEU A 170 -7.01 15.27 21.50
CA LEU A 170 -6.15 15.60 22.64
C LEU A 170 -6.30 17.07 23.03
N LEU A 171 -6.23 17.35 24.33
CA LEU A 171 -6.20 18.71 24.83
C LEU A 171 -4.99 19.47 24.26
N HIS A 172 -5.24 20.63 23.68
CA HIS A 172 -4.22 21.50 23.11
C HIS A 172 -4.44 22.96 23.48
N TYR A 173 -3.37 23.60 23.93
CA TYR A 173 -3.33 25.03 24.20
C TYR A 173 -2.67 25.76 23.03
N LEU A 174 -3.45 26.55 22.31
CA LEU A 174 -3.02 27.32 21.16
C LEU A 174 -2.65 28.75 21.59
N PRO A 175 -1.44 29.23 21.27
CA PRO A 175 -1.11 30.64 21.43
C PRO A 175 -1.97 31.46 20.46
N ARG A 176 -2.56 32.55 20.96
CA ARG A 176 -3.28 33.52 20.13
C ARG A 176 -2.32 34.54 19.54
N ASP A 177 -2.71 35.14 18.42
CA ASP A 177 -1.92 36.14 17.68
C ASP A 177 -1.57 37.37 18.54
N ASP A 178 -2.40 37.72 19.52
CA ASP A 178 -2.20 38.86 20.41
C ASP A 178 -1.35 38.48 21.65
N PRO A 179 -0.15 39.08 21.83
CA PRO A 179 0.68 38.85 23.01
C PRO A 179 -0.06 39.26 24.29
N GLY A 180 -0.32 38.29 25.18
CA GLY A 180 -1.00 38.50 26.47
C GLY A 180 -2.49 38.16 26.50
N SER A 181 -3.07 37.71 25.38
CA SER A 181 -4.41 37.12 25.38
C SER A 181 -4.41 35.70 25.97
N PRO A 182 -5.50 35.25 26.62
CA PRO A 182 -5.57 33.91 27.17
C PRO A 182 -5.46 32.86 26.06
N LEU A 183 -4.75 31.77 26.35
CA LEU A 183 -4.57 30.64 25.43
C LEU A 183 -5.92 30.14 24.92
N GLU A 184 -6.02 29.85 23.63
CA GLU A 184 -7.18 29.17 23.07
C GLU A 184 -7.10 27.68 23.39
N ILE A 185 -8.17 27.14 23.98
CA ILE A 185 -8.25 25.73 24.37
C ILE A 185 -8.97 24.98 23.26
N SER A 186 -8.35 23.91 22.75
CA SER A 186 -8.97 22.97 21.81
C SER A 186 -8.81 21.54 22.33
N GLY A 187 -9.64 20.63 21.82
CA GLY A 187 -9.67 19.23 22.28
C GLY A 187 -10.41 19.02 23.60
N ASN A 188 -10.25 17.83 24.17
CA ASN A 188 -11.03 17.36 25.32
C ASN A 188 -10.15 17.15 26.58
N PRO A 189 -10.31 17.95 27.64
CA PRO A 189 -9.59 17.74 28.91
C PRO A 189 -10.05 16.49 29.67
N SER A 190 -11.27 16.03 29.45
CA SER A 190 -11.82 14.78 30.02
C SER A 190 -11.84 13.66 28.97
N ARG A 191 -10.73 13.49 28.24
CA ARG A 191 -10.63 12.48 27.17
C ARG A 191 -10.87 11.06 27.67
N ASP A 192 -10.36 10.71 28.85
CA ASP A 192 -10.55 9.37 29.42
C ASP A 192 -12.00 9.11 29.83
N LEU A 193 -12.69 10.12 30.41
CA LEU A 193 -14.13 10.04 30.62
C LEU A 193 -14.89 9.81 29.31
N TRP A 194 -14.52 10.53 28.24
CA TRP A 194 -15.11 10.31 26.92
C TRP A 194 -14.85 8.89 26.41
N LYS A 195 -13.63 8.36 26.58
CA LYS A 195 -13.30 6.97 26.21
C LYS A 195 -14.19 5.98 26.96
N TRP A 196 -14.38 6.16 28.26
CA TRP A 196 -15.27 5.31 29.06
C TRP A 196 -16.72 5.37 28.56
N CYS A 197 -17.26 6.56 28.27
CA CYS A 197 -18.58 6.70 27.65
C CYS A 197 -18.65 6.06 26.26
N ALA A 198 -17.59 6.19 25.46
CA ALA A 198 -17.46 5.62 24.13
C ALA A 198 -17.48 4.08 24.16
N LEU A 199 -16.92 3.44 25.20
CA LEU A 199 -17.04 1.98 25.40
C LEU A 199 -18.49 1.54 25.53
N GLY A 200 -19.33 2.32 26.20
CA GLY A 200 -20.76 2.05 26.31
C GLY A 200 -21.45 1.97 24.94
N ILE A 201 -21.01 2.80 23.98
CA ILE A 201 -21.49 2.75 22.59
C ILE A 201 -20.86 1.57 21.85
N ALA A 202 -19.54 1.42 21.93
CA ALA A 202 -18.79 0.39 21.22
C ALA A 202 -19.24 -1.04 21.59
N ASN A 203 -19.58 -1.27 22.86
CA ASN A 203 -20.07 -2.56 23.37
C ASN A 203 -21.56 -2.80 23.12
N ASN A 204 -22.34 -1.77 22.80
CA ASN A 204 -23.77 -1.92 22.60
C ASN A 204 -24.10 -2.51 21.21
N ILE A 205 -24.35 -3.82 21.14
CA ILE A 205 -24.66 -4.56 19.89
C ILE A 205 -25.93 -4.04 19.19
N SER A 206 -26.83 -3.36 19.90
CA SER A 206 -28.03 -2.76 19.28
C SER A 206 -27.74 -1.52 18.43
N GLU A 207 -26.57 -0.90 18.62
CA GLU A 207 -26.13 0.26 17.82
C GLU A 207 -25.68 -0.16 16.41
N ASN A 208 -25.67 0.80 15.50
CA ASN A 208 -25.20 0.59 14.13
C ASN A 208 -23.73 0.11 14.12
N VAL A 209 -23.44 -0.94 13.34
CA VAL A 209 -22.10 -1.55 13.26
C VAL A 209 -21.01 -0.54 12.85
N HIS A 210 -21.29 0.37 11.92
CA HIS A 210 -20.32 1.36 11.46
C HIS A 210 -20.14 2.50 12.47
N TYR A 211 -21.19 2.84 13.23
CA TYR A 211 -21.07 3.78 14.33
C TYR A 211 -20.21 3.21 15.46
N ARG A 212 -20.49 1.97 15.87
CA ARG A 212 -19.68 1.24 16.86
C ARG A 212 -18.23 1.09 16.43
N ALA A 213 -17.99 0.82 15.14
CA ALA A 213 -16.65 0.72 14.59
C ALA A 213 -15.93 2.07 14.60
N THR A 214 -16.61 3.15 14.18
CA THR A 214 -16.04 4.50 14.22
C THR A 214 -15.64 4.90 15.64
N ILE A 215 -16.54 4.70 16.61
CA ILE A 215 -16.24 4.98 18.01
C ILE A 215 -15.13 4.08 18.53
N GLY A 216 -15.13 2.79 18.17
CA GLY A 216 -14.07 1.86 18.55
C GLY A 216 -12.69 2.26 18.06
N ILE A 217 -12.58 2.71 16.80
CA ILE A 217 -11.32 3.20 16.24
C ILE A 217 -10.82 4.43 17.00
N LEU A 218 -11.71 5.37 17.33
CA LEU A 218 -11.36 6.61 18.03
C LEU A 218 -11.07 6.39 19.53
N SER A 219 -11.69 5.37 20.14
CA SER A 219 -11.55 5.09 21.58
C SER A 219 -10.48 4.03 21.89
N GLY A 220 -9.99 3.29 20.90
CA GLY A 220 -9.05 2.18 21.10
C GLY A 220 -9.70 0.81 21.31
N HIS A 221 -10.98 0.63 20.96
CA HIS A 221 -11.71 -0.63 21.15
C HIS A 221 -11.75 -1.49 19.87
N LEU A 222 -10.92 -2.53 19.83
CA LEU A 222 -10.73 -3.38 18.64
C LEU A 222 -11.94 -4.24 18.29
N PRO A 223 -12.61 -4.95 19.22
CA PRO A 223 -13.69 -5.86 18.87
C PRO A 223 -14.85 -5.20 18.12
N SER A 224 -15.20 -3.94 18.45
CA SER A 224 -16.27 -3.21 17.74
C SER A 224 -15.86 -2.76 16.34
N SER A 225 -14.56 -2.54 16.12
CA SER A 225 -14.00 -2.07 14.84
C SER A 225 -13.89 -3.21 13.82
N LEU A 226 -13.52 -4.41 14.27
CA LEU A 226 -13.30 -5.57 13.40
C LEU A 226 -14.52 -5.94 12.55
N LEU A 227 -15.74 -5.76 13.06
CA LEU A 227 -16.97 -6.10 12.33
C LEU A 227 -17.16 -5.28 11.05
N ALA A 228 -16.71 -4.02 11.05
CA ALA A 228 -16.81 -3.16 9.87
C ALA A 228 -15.65 -3.36 8.88
N CYS A 229 -14.55 -3.98 9.32
CA CYS A 229 -13.34 -4.22 8.52
C CYS A 229 -13.26 -5.63 7.91
N GLN A 230 -14.29 -6.47 8.08
CA GLN A 230 -14.20 -7.88 7.71
C GLN A 230 -13.96 -8.10 6.21
N GLY A 231 -13.05 -9.02 5.90
CA GLY A 231 -12.79 -9.48 4.55
C GLY A 231 -11.83 -8.61 3.73
N ASN A 232 -11.30 -7.53 4.30
CA ASN A 232 -10.28 -6.66 3.73
C ASN A 232 -9.06 -6.57 4.67
N TRP A 233 -7.88 -7.01 4.22
CA TRP A 233 -6.68 -7.00 5.05
C TRP A 233 -6.18 -5.59 5.34
N GLU A 234 -6.35 -4.64 4.40
CA GLU A 234 -5.96 -3.24 4.61
C GLU A 234 -6.75 -2.61 5.76
N ASP A 235 -8.07 -2.89 5.82
CA ASP A 235 -8.96 -2.34 6.86
C ASP A 235 -8.73 -3.00 8.21
N LEU A 236 -8.43 -4.31 8.22
CA LEU A 236 -8.05 -5.03 9.43
C LEU A 236 -6.73 -4.51 9.98
N LEU A 237 -5.70 -4.42 9.12
CA LEU A 237 -4.40 -3.88 9.51
C LEU A 237 -4.55 -2.45 10.03
N TRP A 238 -5.27 -1.58 9.32
CA TRP A 238 -5.53 -0.20 9.75
C TRP A 238 -6.16 -0.15 11.14
N ALA A 239 -7.20 -0.95 11.39
CA ALA A 239 -7.87 -1.00 12.69
C ALA A 239 -6.93 -1.44 13.82
N HIS A 240 -6.13 -2.49 13.59
CA HIS A 240 -5.14 -2.95 14.56
C HIS A 240 -4.08 -1.87 14.85
N LEU A 241 -3.51 -1.25 13.80
CA LEU A 241 -2.46 -0.23 13.96
C LEU A 241 -2.99 1.01 14.68
N LYS A 242 -4.16 1.54 14.29
CA LYS A 242 -4.80 2.68 14.96
C LYS A 242 -4.98 2.43 16.45
N ILE A 243 -5.42 1.24 16.83
CA ILE A 243 -5.69 0.90 18.23
C ILE A 243 -4.40 0.68 19.01
N GLN A 244 -3.38 0.10 18.38
CA GLN A 244 -2.05 -0.03 18.96
C GLN A 244 -1.38 1.34 19.21
N ILE A 245 -1.60 2.31 18.32
CA ILE A 245 -1.18 3.71 18.51
C ILE A 245 -1.94 4.33 19.67
N GLU A 246 -3.26 4.22 19.69
CA GLU A 246 -4.11 4.76 20.77
C GLU A 246 -3.71 4.21 22.14
N ALA A 247 -3.47 2.91 22.25
CA ALA A 247 -3.05 2.28 23.51
C ALA A 247 -1.67 2.76 23.97
N ARG A 248 -0.71 2.95 23.04
CA ARG A 248 0.62 3.51 23.36
C ARG A 248 0.52 4.97 23.81
N VAL A 249 -0.31 5.78 23.14
CA VAL A 249 -0.57 7.18 23.53
C VAL A 249 -1.21 7.25 24.91
N ASP A 250 -2.22 6.44 25.20
CA ASP A 250 -2.88 6.41 26.50
C ASP A 250 -1.94 5.95 27.62
N LYS A 251 -1.09 4.95 27.35
CA LYS A 251 -0.05 4.51 28.28
C LYS A 251 0.95 5.64 28.56
N PHE A 252 1.45 6.29 27.52
CA PHE A 252 2.41 7.38 27.65
C PHE A 252 1.86 8.57 28.42
N LEU A 253 0.63 9.01 28.12
CA LEU A 253 -0.02 10.12 28.84
C LEU A 253 -0.24 9.80 30.32
N ARG A 254 -0.54 8.54 30.67
CA ARG A 254 -0.63 8.11 32.07
C ARG A 254 0.72 8.12 32.78
N GLU A 255 1.78 7.68 32.11
CA GLU A 255 3.14 7.70 32.67
C GLU A 255 3.65 9.13 32.88
N HIS A 256 3.19 10.09 32.06
CA HIS A 256 3.61 11.50 32.09
C HIS A 256 2.52 12.46 32.60
N HIS A 257 1.60 11.96 33.43
CA HIS A 257 0.48 12.73 33.98
C HIS A 257 0.91 13.97 34.79
N ALA A 258 2.15 14.00 35.30
CA ALA A 258 2.71 15.17 36.00
C ALA A 258 3.12 16.30 35.03
N THR A 259 3.40 15.98 33.77
CA THR A 259 3.87 16.92 32.73
C THR A 259 2.71 17.40 31.83
N ALA A 260 1.65 16.61 31.71
CA ALA A 260 0.43 16.99 31.00
C ALA A 260 -0.60 17.57 31.97
N GLU A 261 -0.83 18.88 31.92
CA GLU A 261 -1.92 19.47 32.70
C GLU A 261 -3.30 18.98 32.22
N ALA A 262 -4.19 18.79 33.19
CA ALA A 262 -5.65 18.69 33.06
C ALA A 262 -6.22 17.41 32.42
N ASN A 263 -5.94 16.24 33.01
CA ASN A 263 -6.95 15.19 33.00
C ASN A 263 -7.99 15.49 34.09
N THR A 264 -9.15 15.99 33.70
CA THR A 264 -10.26 16.29 34.63
C THR A 264 -11.10 15.04 34.97
N THR A 265 -10.70 13.86 34.51
CA THR A 265 -11.37 12.59 34.81
C THR A 265 -11.08 12.16 36.25
N SER A 266 -12.10 11.71 36.98
CA SER A 266 -11.95 11.22 38.36
C SER A 266 -11.20 9.89 38.40
N ALA A 267 -10.50 9.63 39.52
CA ALA A 267 -9.77 8.37 39.73
C ALA A 267 -10.66 7.13 39.58
N ASP A 268 -11.88 7.17 40.09
CA ASP A 268 -12.84 6.06 39.99
C ASP A 268 -13.17 5.70 38.52
N VAL A 269 -13.35 6.71 37.66
CA VAL A 269 -13.63 6.48 36.24
C VAL A 269 -12.40 5.97 35.51
N LEU A 270 -11.21 6.44 35.88
CA LEU A 270 -9.95 5.92 35.33
C LEU A 270 -9.73 4.44 35.66
N GLU A 271 -10.03 4.03 36.89
CA GLU A 271 -9.95 2.62 37.30
C GLU A 271 -10.93 1.75 36.50
N LEU A 272 -12.18 2.21 36.35
CA LEU A 272 -13.18 1.52 35.51
C LEU A 272 -12.72 1.40 34.06
N LEU A 273 -12.28 2.52 33.45
CA LEU A 273 -11.77 2.53 32.08
C LEU A 273 -10.62 1.53 31.90
N GLN A 274 -9.66 1.51 32.82
CA GLN A 274 -8.50 0.60 32.75
C GLN A 274 -8.90 -0.87 32.92
N SER A 275 -9.95 -1.16 33.68
CA SER A 275 -10.48 -2.52 33.85
C SER A 275 -11.28 -3.00 32.63
N GLU A 276 -11.99 -2.09 31.95
CA GLU A 276 -12.89 -2.42 30.84
C GLU A 276 -12.20 -2.35 29.47
N LEU A 277 -11.25 -1.44 29.27
CA LEU A 277 -10.49 -1.25 28.03
C LEU A 277 -9.07 -1.76 28.20
N VAL A 278 -8.91 -3.08 28.06
CA VAL A 278 -7.61 -3.74 28.08
C VAL A 278 -7.16 -3.97 26.64
N VAL A 279 -6.08 -3.29 26.24
CA VAL A 279 -5.42 -3.50 24.95
C VAL A 279 -4.02 -4.04 25.22
N GLU A 280 -3.75 -5.24 24.73
CA GLU A 280 -2.41 -5.82 24.79
C GLU A 280 -1.48 -5.07 23.84
N ASP A 281 -0.32 -4.67 24.34
CA ASP A 281 0.75 -4.11 23.51
C ASP A 281 1.43 -5.24 22.77
N ILE A 282 1.23 -5.27 21.45
CA ILE A 282 1.73 -6.32 20.57
C ILE A 282 2.59 -5.72 19.47
N SER A 283 3.60 -6.48 19.02
CA SER A 283 4.48 -6.05 17.94
C SER A 283 3.77 -6.02 16.59
N LEU A 284 4.32 -5.27 15.64
CA LEU A 284 3.83 -5.25 14.26
C LEU A 284 3.75 -6.66 13.65
N GLN A 285 4.68 -7.56 13.98
CA GLN A 285 4.64 -8.94 13.52
C GLN A 285 3.44 -9.71 14.09
N GLN A 286 3.12 -9.52 15.37
CA GLN A 286 1.94 -10.11 16.00
C GLN A 286 0.64 -9.55 15.40
N VAL A 287 0.61 -8.26 15.05
CA VAL A 287 -0.51 -7.65 14.32
C VAL A 287 -0.75 -8.38 13.00
N PHE A 288 0.28 -8.62 12.20
CA PHE A 288 0.13 -9.38 10.94
C PHE A 288 -0.36 -10.82 11.15
N ILE A 289 0.07 -11.49 12.23
CA ILE A 289 -0.43 -12.82 12.59
C ILE A 289 -1.93 -12.76 12.90
N ALA A 290 -2.37 -11.76 13.66
CA ALA A 290 -3.78 -11.55 13.99
C ALA A 290 -4.61 -11.26 12.73
N VAL A 291 -4.16 -10.35 11.87
CA VAL A 291 -4.83 -10.04 10.59
C VAL A 291 -4.94 -11.29 9.72
N LYS A 292 -3.86 -12.06 9.58
CA LYS A 292 -3.86 -13.31 8.80
C LYS A 292 -4.86 -14.34 9.35
N SER A 293 -4.99 -14.45 10.67
CA SER A 293 -5.98 -15.32 11.30
C SER A 293 -7.43 -14.89 11.00
N LEU A 294 -7.68 -13.59 10.82
CA LEU A 294 -9.01 -13.04 10.53
C LEU A 294 -9.39 -13.10 9.04
N MET A 295 -8.43 -13.34 8.15
CA MET A 295 -8.65 -13.40 6.71
C MET A 295 -9.19 -14.76 6.21
N ASP A 296 -9.48 -15.70 7.11
CA ASP A 296 -10.14 -17.00 6.84
C ASP A 296 -9.56 -17.76 5.62
N GLY A 297 -8.24 -17.84 5.56
CA GLY A 297 -7.55 -18.59 4.50
C GLY A 297 -7.52 -17.92 3.11
N LYS A 298 -7.99 -16.66 2.97
CA LYS A 298 -7.78 -15.88 1.73
C LYS A 298 -6.29 -15.75 1.44
N LYS A 299 -5.90 -16.10 0.21
CA LYS A 299 -4.50 -16.03 -0.24
C LYS A 299 -4.07 -14.57 -0.44
N GLU A 300 -2.94 -14.20 0.16
CA GLU A 300 -2.28 -12.91 -0.08
C GLU A 300 -1.79 -12.82 -1.53
N SER A 301 -1.95 -11.66 -2.17
CA SER A 301 -1.31 -11.42 -3.47
C SER A 301 0.21 -11.26 -3.29
N SER A 302 1.00 -11.50 -4.34
CA SER A 302 2.45 -11.32 -4.26
C SER A 302 2.85 -9.87 -3.90
N TYR A 303 2.04 -8.88 -4.31
CA TYR A 303 2.23 -7.48 -3.90
C TYR A 303 1.98 -7.29 -2.41
N GLN A 304 0.93 -7.91 -1.84
CA GLN A 304 0.62 -7.83 -0.41
C GLN A 304 1.70 -8.49 0.44
N ILE A 305 2.26 -9.62 -0.02
CA ILE A 305 3.41 -10.28 0.63
C ILE A 305 4.61 -9.33 0.64
N CYS A 306 4.94 -8.69 -0.50
CA CYS A 306 6.00 -7.69 -0.56
C CYS A 306 5.75 -6.52 0.39
N GLN A 307 4.53 -5.95 0.39
CA GLN A 307 4.17 -4.84 1.28
C GLN A 307 4.38 -5.24 2.75
N ARG A 308 3.89 -6.40 3.18
CA ARG A 308 4.09 -6.93 4.54
C ARG A 308 5.58 -7.05 4.89
N TYR A 309 6.41 -7.60 4.00
CA TYR A 309 7.85 -7.69 4.26
C TYR A 309 8.53 -6.32 4.31
N LEU A 310 8.14 -5.37 3.46
CA LEU A 310 8.66 -4.00 3.50
C LEU A 310 8.31 -3.31 4.82
N MET A 311 7.06 -3.46 5.30
CA MET A 311 6.62 -2.91 6.60
C MET A 311 7.38 -3.51 7.78
N LEU A 312 7.70 -4.81 7.71
CA LEU A 312 8.48 -5.52 8.73
C LEU A 312 10.00 -5.33 8.59
N GLY A 313 10.49 -4.65 7.55
CA GLY A 313 11.91 -4.55 7.25
C GLY A 313 12.57 -5.87 6.81
N HIS A 314 11.79 -6.88 6.45
CA HIS A 314 12.25 -8.23 6.10
C HIS A 314 12.65 -8.35 4.61
N ILE A 315 13.59 -7.52 4.15
CA ILE A 315 14.00 -7.48 2.73
C ILE A 315 14.56 -8.83 2.25
N ARG A 316 15.26 -9.57 3.10
CA ARG A 316 15.78 -10.91 2.77
C ARG A 316 14.65 -11.90 2.43
N ALA A 317 13.49 -11.79 3.06
CA ALA A 317 12.35 -12.65 2.77
C ALA A 317 11.77 -12.37 1.38
N ILE A 318 11.79 -11.11 0.93
CA ILE A 318 11.40 -10.75 -0.45
C ILE A 318 12.30 -11.47 -1.45
N MET A 319 13.61 -11.49 -1.22
CA MET A 319 14.55 -12.16 -2.11
C MET A 319 14.32 -13.67 -2.15
N GLN A 320 14.14 -14.32 -0.99
CA GLN A 320 13.85 -15.75 -0.92
C GLN A 320 12.58 -16.12 -1.70
N ASP A 321 11.47 -15.41 -1.47
CA ASP A 321 10.20 -15.68 -2.15
C ASP A 321 10.26 -15.30 -3.65
N SER A 322 11.15 -14.38 -4.04
CA SER A 322 11.38 -14.04 -5.44
C SER A 322 11.88 -15.22 -6.28
N LEU A 323 12.60 -16.19 -5.68
CA LEU A 323 13.01 -17.40 -6.39
C LEU A 323 11.82 -18.24 -6.85
N GLU A 324 10.74 -18.28 -6.07
CA GLU A 324 9.51 -18.98 -6.46
C GLU A 324 8.67 -18.14 -7.45
N TRP A 325 8.68 -16.83 -7.28
CA TRP A 325 7.92 -15.91 -8.15
C TRP A 325 8.50 -15.81 -9.55
N ILE A 326 9.82 -15.91 -9.74
CA ILE A 326 10.47 -15.87 -11.06
C ILE A 326 9.86 -16.85 -12.06
N ASP A 327 9.45 -18.04 -11.58
CA ASP A 327 8.94 -19.12 -12.44
C ASP A 327 7.41 -19.09 -12.58
N SER A 328 6.70 -18.50 -11.62
CA SER A 328 5.23 -18.64 -11.50
C SER A 328 4.45 -17.33 -11.64
N ALA A 329 5.11 -16.18 -11.53
CA ALA A 329 4.45 -14.89 -11.52
C ALA A 329 4.24 -14.30 -12.93
N GLU A 330 3.27 -13.39 -13.03
CA GLU A 330 2.99 -12.63 -14.24
C GLU A 330 4.16 -11.70 -14.60
N GLU A 331 4.36 -11.43 -15.90
CA GLU A 331 5.41 -10.53 -16.41
C GLU A 331 5.39 -9.16 -15.75
N ARG A 332 4.19 -8.63 -15.46
CA ARG A 332 4.03 -7.36 -14.75
C ARG A 332 4.66 -7.38 -13.36
N PHE A 333 4.54 -8.50 -12.64
CA PHE A 333 5.12 -8.64 -11.31
C PHE A 333 6.63 -8.82 -11.38
N ILE A 334 7.15 -9.54 -12.38
CA ILE A 334 8.59 -9.65 -12.62
C ILE A 334 9.21 -8.28 -12.93
N ARG A 335 8.55 -7.46 -13.76
CA ARG A 335 8.94 -6.07 -13.97
C ARG A 335 9.03 -5.33 -12.64
N TYR A 336 7.98 -5.39 -11.82
CA TYR A 336 7.97 -4.75 -10.52
C TYR A 336 9.14 -5.22 -9.63
N LEU A 337 9.39 -6.52 -9.54
CA LEU A 337 10.50 -7.08 -8.76
C LEU A 337 11.86 -6.59 -9.26
N ALA A 338 12.08 -6.57 -10.58
CA ALA A 338 13.32 -6.07 -11.16
C ALA A 338 13.58 -4.61 -10.77
N HIS A 339 12.56 -3.75 -10.85
CA HIS A 339 12.68 -2.35 -10.43
C HIS A 339 12.88 -2.23 -8.91
N LEU A 340 12.20 -3.07 -8.11
CA LEU A 340 12.39 -3.10 -6.66
C LEU A 340 13.84 -3.47 -6.31
N VAL A 341 14.41 -4.49 -6.95
CA VAL A 341 15.82 -4.88 -6.76
C VAL A 341 16.76 -3.72 -7.06
N LEU A 342 16.56 -3.01 -8.19
CA LEU A 342 17.38 -1.85 -8.54
C LEU A 342 17.27 -0.74 -7.49
N VAL A 343 16.06 -0.44 -7.01
CA VAL A 343 15.85 0.56 -5.96
C VAL A 343 16.51 0.14 -4.64
N LEU A 344 16.39 -1.13 -4.24
CA LEU A 344 17.03 -1.67 -3.04
C LEU A 344 18.57 -1.60 -3.13
N ARG A 345 19.15 -1.85 -4.31
CA ARG A 345 20.59 -1.68 -4.56
C ARG A 345 21.01 -0.22 -4.41
N LEU A 346 20.27 0.72 -5.00
CA LEU A 346 20.52 2.15 -4.85
C LEU A 346 20.43 2.63 -3.40
N MET A 347 19.54 2.01 -2.62
CA MET A 347 19.41 2.28 -1.17
C MET A 347 20.50 1.60 -0.32
N GLY A 348 21.37 0.76 -0.91
CA GLY A 348 22.34 -0.05 -0.16
C GLY A 348 21.70 -1.15 0.68
N LYS A 349 20.44 -1.54 0.39
CA LYS A 349 19.65 -2.52 1.13
C LYS A 349 19.38 -3.79 0.30
N ASP A 350 20.35 -4.24 -0.49
CA ASP A 350 20.30 -5.51 -1.22
C ASP A 350 21.08 -6.61 -0.45
N PRO A 351 20.40 -7.49 0.33
CA PRO A 351 21.07 -8.50 1.12
C PRO A 351 21.52 -9.74 0.30
N GLN A 352 20.99 -9.95 -0.91
CA GLN A 352 21.20 -11.17 -1.72
C GLN A 352 21.33 -10.81 -3.20
N HIS A 353 22.50 -10.30 -3.56
CA HIS A 353 22.80 -9.81 -4.91
C HIS A 353 22.59 -10.89 -5.98
N ASP A 354 22.92 -12.15 -5.66
CA ASP A 354 22.77 -13.32 -6.54
C ASP A 354 21.31 -13.61 -6.91
N VAL A 355 20.38 -13.42 -5.96
CA VAL A 355 18.95 -13.58 -6.21
C VAL A 355 18.41 -12.40 -7.01
N GLY A 356 18.82 -11.18 -6.66
CA GLY A 356 18.50 -9.98 -7.43
C GLY A 356 18.98 -10.09 -8.89
N ASP A 357 20.16 -10.66 -9.12
CA ASP A 357 20.70 -10.91 -10.46
C ASP A 357 19.80 -11.87 -11.25
N LYS A 358 19.31 -12.95 -10.63
CA LYS A 358 18.36 -13.87 -11.29
C LYS A 358 17.06 -13.18 -11.68
N VAL A 359 16.51 -12.31 -10.83
CA VAL A 359 15.32 -11.52 -11.15
C VAL A 359 15.59 -10.61 -12.35
N LEU A 360 16.72 -9.90 -12.36
CA LEU A 360 17.08 -9.00 -13.45
C LEU A 360 17.35 -9.75 -14.76
N VAL A 361 18.04 -10.89 -14.71
CA VAL A 361 18.24 -11.79 -15.85
C VAL A 361 16.89 -12.22 -16.42
N LYS A 362 15.96 -12.70 -15.58
CA LYS A 362 14.62 -13.10 -16.01
C LYS A 362 13.86 -11.95 -16.67
N TYR A 363 13.94 -10.75 -16.09
CA TYR A 363 13.26 -9.58 -16.64
C TYR A 363 13.83 -9.17 -18.01
N VAL A 364 15.16 -9.19 -18.17
CA VAL A 364 15.79 -8.93 -19.47
C VAL A 364 15.39 -9.98 -20.50
N THR A 365 15.35 -11.27 -20.13
CA THR A 365 14.84 -12.33 -21.01
C THR A 365 13.40 -12.05 -21.45
N GLN A 366 12.51 -11.65 -20.53
CA GLN A 366 11.13 -11.29 -20.88
C GLN A 366 11.05 -10.08 -21.83
N LEU A 367 11.93 -9.09 -21.67
CA LEU A 367 12.00 -7.95 -22.58
C LEU A 367 12.43 -8.37 -23.99
N ILE A 368 13.33 -9.35 -24.10
CA ILE A 368 13.81 -9.89 -25.38
C ILE A 368 12.72 -10.75 -26.03
N ASP A 369 12.12 -11.68 -25.27
CA ASP A 369 11.07 -12.58 -25.75
C ASP A 369 9.80 -11.82 -26.18
N GLY A 370 9.53 -10.66 -25.56
CA GLY A 370 8.42 -9.79 -25.89
C GLY A 370 8.63 -8.89 -27.12
N LEU A 371 9.81 -8.94 -27.76
CA LEU A 371 10.08 -8.15 -28.97
C LEU A 371 9.22 -8.61 -30.15
N ILE A 372 8.85 -7.66 -31.00
CA ILE A 372 8.26 -7.98 -32.31
C ILE A 372 9.35 -8.63 -33.15
N ASP A 373 9.06 -9.83 -33.64
CA ASP A 373 10.01 -10.67 -34.37
C ASP A 373 10.81 -9.88 -35.42
N GLY A 374 12.14 -9.93 -35.26
CA GLY A 374 13.11 -9.29 -36.12
C GLY A 374 13.31 -7.78 -35.93
N SER A 375 12.71 -7.13 -34.92
CA SER A 375 12.84 -5.67 -34.70
C SER A 375 12.97 -5.27 -33.22
N VAL A 376 13.57 -4.11 -32.98
CA VAL A 376 13.64 -3.50 -31.65
C VAL A 376 13.46 -1.99 -31.75
N GLU A 377 12.46 -1.45 -31.05
CA GLU A 377 12.20 0.00 -31.07
C GLU A 377 13.15 0.77 -30.16
N CYS A 378 13.45 0.22 -28.97
CA CYS A 378 14.21 0.89 -27.91
C CYS A 378 15.37 0.01 -27.40
N PRO A 379 16.42 -0.24 -28.21
CA PRO A 379 17.55 -1.07 -27.81
C PRO A 379 18.32 -0.51 -26.60
N GLU A 380 18.27 0.80 -26.37
CA GLU A 380 18.90 1.48 -25.24
C GLU A 380 18.34 1.01 -23.89
N LEU A 381 17.03 0.73 -23.82
CA LEU A 381 16.41 0.28 -22.58
C LEU A 381 16.86 -1.14 -22.21
N ILE A 382 16.91 -2.05 -23.20
CA ILE A 382 17.38 -3.42 -22.98
C ILE A 382 18.86 -3.40 -22.59
N ALA A 383 19.68 -2.62 -23.31
CA ALA A 383 21.09 -2.45 -22.98
C ALA A 383 21.29 -1.90 -21.55
N TYR A 384 20.48 -0.93 -21.12
CA TYR A 384 20.52 -0.43 -19.75
C TYR A 384 20.25 -1.55 -18.73
N TYR A 385 19.16 -2.30 -18.85
CA TYR A 385 18.87 -3.39 -17.91
C TYR A 385 19.91 -4.51 -17.96
N THR A 386 20.40 -4.87 -19.15
CA THR A 386 21.50 -5.83 -19.28
C THR A 386 22.75 -5.34 -18.56
N SER A 387 23.10 -4.05 -18.60
CA SER A 387 24.27 -3.53 -17.86
C SER A 387 24.17 -3.69 -16.33
N THR A 388 22.97 -3.91 -15.80
CA THR A 388 22.75 -4.09 -14.35
C THR A 388 22.95 -5.52 -13.85
N VAL A 389 23.11 -6.51 -14.74
CA VAL A 389 23.37 -7.91 -14.37
C VAL A 389 24.88 -8.23 -14.36
N PRO A 390 25.33 -9.35 -13.77
CA PRO A 390 26.74 -9.75 -13.78
C PRO A 390 27.27 -9.93 -15.20
N VAL A 391 28.55 -9.56 -15.41
CA VAL A 391 29.22 -9.54 -16.73
C VAL A 391 29.07 -10.85 -17.51
N GLU A 392 29.13 -12.00 -16.83
CA GLU A 392 28.95 -13.32 -17.45
C GLU A 392 27.56 -13.47 -18.11
N SER A 393 26.51 -12.97 -17.44
CA SER A 393 25.15 -12.99 -17.95
C SER A 393 24.89 -11.92 -19.00
N GLN A 394 25.57 -10.77 -18.92
CA GLN A 394 25.45 -9.69 -19.91
C GLN A 394 25.73 -10.20 -21.32
N ILE A 395 26.84 -10.95 -21.46
CA ILE A 395 27.29 -11.44 -22.77
C ILE A 395 26.23 -12.36 -23.38
N SER A 396 25.70 -13.31 -22.59
CA SER A 396 24.69 -14.27 -23.05
C SER A 396 23.37 -13.58 -23.42
N LEU A 397 22.85 -12.72 -22.54
CA LEU A 397 21.58 -12.03 -22.77
C LEU A 397 21.65 -11.10 -23.98
N TYR A 398 22.77 -10.38 -24.14
CA TYR A 398 22.94 -9.49 -25.27
C TYR A 398 23.15 -10.25 -26.59
N ALA A 399 23.77 -11.44 -26.53
CA ALA A 399 23.82 -12.35 -27.67
C ALA A 399 22.42 -12.88 -28.05
N ASP A 400 21.58 -13.18 -27.07
CA ASP A 400 20.19 -13.57 -27.31
C ASP A 400 19.38 -12.43 -27.94
N LEU A 401 19.56 -11.19 -27.49
CA LEU A 401 18.97 -10.00 -28.14
C LEU A 401 19.39 -9.89 -29.61
N MET A 402 20.69 -10.04 -29.90
CA MET A 402 21.21 -10.00 -31.28
C MET A 402 20.62 -11.11 -32.15
N ASP A 403 20.38 -12.28 -31.58
CA ASP A 403 19.80 -13.42 -32.27
C ASP A 403 18.33 -13.18 -32.65
N HIS A 404 17.56 -12.44 -31.84
CA HIS A 404 16.17 -12.07 -32.14
C HIS A 404 16.02 -10.97 -33.22
N ILE A 405 17.12 -10.30 -33.61
CA ILE A 405 17.07 -9.14 -34.51
C ILE A 405 17.56 -9.54 -35.91
N HIS A 406 16.62 -9.73 -36.82
CA HIS A 406 16.88 -10.13 -38.20
C HIS A 406 16.89 -8.98 -39.21
N LYS A 407 16.19 -7.87 -38.94
CA LYS A 407 16.15 -6.71 -39.84
C LYS A 407 17.40 -5.83 -39.65
N SER A 408 18.16 -5.61 -40.73
CA SER A 408 19.43 -4.87 -40.72
C SER A 408 19.31 -3.42 -40.19
N GLU A 409 18.17 -2.76 -40.43
CA GLU A 409 17.92 -1.37 -40.01
C GLU A 409 18.03 -1.13 -38.49
N PHE A 410 17.74 -2.14 -37.67
CA PHE A 410 17.80 -2.02 -36.20
C PHE A 410 19.18 -2.40 -35.62
N ARG A 411 20.04 -3.06 -36.40
CA ARG A 411 21.28 -3.66 -35.90
C ARG A 411 22.32 -2.63 -35.46
N GLN A 412 22.45 -1.55 -36.22
CA GLN A 412 23.33 -0.43 -35.83
C GLN A 412 22.90 0.20 -34.50
N GLY A 413 21.59 0.32 -34.26
CA GLY A 413 21.04 0.83 -33.01
C GLY A 413 21.43 -0.05 -31.81
N VAL A 414 21.32 -1.37 -31.97
CA VAL A 414 21.71 -2.35 -30.94
C VAL A 414 23.21 -2.29 -30.64
N VAL A 415 24.06 -2.24 -31.66
CA VAL A 415 25.52 -2.14 -31.43
C VAL A 415 25.84 -0.85 -30.67
N LYS A 416 25.25 0.29 -31.07
CA LYS A 416 25.45 1.57 -30.41
C LYS A 416 24.94 1.57 -28.96
N ALA A 417 23.76 1.01 -28.71
CA ALA A 417 23.16 0.91 -27.38
C ALA A 417 24.05 0.10 -26.43
N GLY A 418 24.56 -1.05 -26.88
CA GLY A 418 25.40 -1.93 -26.06
C GLY A 418 26.74 -1.28 -25.71
N LEU A 419 27.37 -0.61 -26.69
CA LEU A 419 28.60 0.15 -26.45
C LEU A 419 28.39 1.28 -25.45
N ASN A 420 27.28 2.02 -25.56
CA ASN A 420 26.95 3.11 -24.64
C ASN A 420 26.66 2.60 -23.21
N ALA A 421 26.08 1.42 -23.08
CA ALA A 421 25.79 0.78 -21.80
C ALA A 421 27.02 0.06 -21.18
N GLY A 422 28.16 0.03 -21.88
CA GLY A 422 29.39 -0.61 -21.41
C GLY A 422 29.40 -2.14 -21.53
N ILE A 423 28.53 -2.72 -22.36
CA ILE A 423 28.47 -4.16 -22.63
C ILE A 423 29.58 -4.55 -23.60
N ASP A 424 30.19 -5.71 -23.42
CA ASP A 424 31.15 -6.29 -24.38
C ASP A 424 30.43 -6.81 -25.63
N VAL A 425 30.04 -5.87 -26.50
CA VAL A 425 29.36 -6.14 -27.78
C VAL A 425 30.16 -7.11 -28.66
N PRO A 426 31.49 -7.00 -28.81
CA PRO A 426 32.29 -8.01 -29.51
C PRO A 426 32.14 -9.43 -28.96
N ALA A 427 32.20 -9.62 -27.64
CA ALA A 427 32.01 -10.93 -27.03
C ALA A 427 30.60 -11.48 -27.25
N SER A 428 29.57 -10.63 -27.11
CA SER A 428 28.18 -11.01 -27.38
C SER A 428 27.95 -11.41 -28.85
N ALA A 429 28.52 -10.66 -29.80
CA ALA A 429 28.45 -11.00 -31.21
C ALA A 429 29.10 -12.35 -31.51
N ARG A 430 30.26 -12.66 -30.90
CA ARG A 430 30.89 -13.99 -31.02
C ARG A 430 30.01 -15.11 -30.46
N VAL A 431 29.34 -14.88 -29.33
CA VAL A 431 28.41 -15.86 -28.75
C VAL A 431 27.19 -16.07 -29.67
N ALA A 432 26.62 -14.99 -30.22
CA ALA A 432 25.50 -15.07 -31.17
C ALA A 432 25.89 -15.84 -32.45
N VAL A 433 27.09 -15.57 -33.01
CA VAL A 433 27.61 -16.32 -34.16
C VAL A 433 27.80 -17.80 -33.82
N LYS A 434 28.42 -18.12 -32.69
CA LYS A 434 28.60 -19.51 -32.23
C LYS A 434 27.26 -20.22 -32.08
N LYS A 435 26.26 -19.58 -31.46
CA LYS A 435 24.90 -20.12 -31.29
C LYS A 435 24.26 -20.44 -32.64
N ALA A 436 24.32 -19.49 -33.58
CA ALA A 436 23.78 -19.69 -34.93
C ALA A 436 24.49 -20.84 -35.69
N ILE A 437 25.80 -21.02 -35.53
CA ILE A 437 26.56 -22.14 -36.09
C ILE A 437 26.18 -23.47 -35.42
N SER A 438 26.00 -23.50 -34.10
CA SER A 438 25.56 -24.71 -33.39
C SER A 438 24.14 -25.12 -33.78
N ASP A 439 23.23 -24.18 -34.01
CA ASP A 439 21.88 -24.45 -34.50
C ASP A 439 21.90 -25.13 -35.88
N ILE A 440 22.83 -24.72 -36.76
CA ILE A 440 23.12 -25.43 -38.02
C ILE A 440 23.55 -26.87 -37.73
N GLN A 441 24.58 -27.07 -36.90
CA GLN A 441 25.17 -28.40 -36.64
C GLN A 441 24.16 -29.39 -36.03
N GLN A 442 23.28 -28.93 -35.15
CA GLN A 442 22.21 -29.75 -34.59
C GLN A 442 21.08 -30.02 -35.61
N GLY A 443 20.73 -29.03 -36.44
CA GLY A 443 19.77 -29.19 -37.53
C GLY A 443 20.22 -30.20 -38.60
N TYR A 444 21.53 -30.32 -38.82
CA TYR A 444 22.16 -31.28 -39.72
C TYR A 444 22.48 -32.64 -39.09
N GLY A 445 21.98 -32.93 -37.87
CA GLY A 445 22.42 -34.03 -37.01
C GLY A 445 22.89 -35.29 -37.74
N ASN A 446 24.18 -35.67 -37.57
CA ASN A 446 24.84 -36.87 -38.12
C ASN A 446 24.18 -37.42 -39.41
N LEU A 447 24.03 -36.57 -40.43
CA LEU A 447 23.43 -36.96 -41.69
C LEU A 447 24.43 -37.84 -42.45
N ASP A 448 24.22 -39.16 -42.34
CA ASP A 448 24.64 -40.11 -43.35
C ASP A 448 24.10 -39.66 -44.71
N LEU A 449 25.02 -39.57 -45.66
CA LEU A 449 24.90 -39.01 -47.01
C LEU A 449 23.83 -39.71 -47.87
N THR A 450 22.55 -39.45 -47.61
CA THR A 450 21.47 -39.85 -48.52
C THR A 450 20.62 -38.63 -48.92
N PHE A 451 21.04 -38.05 -50.05
CA PHE A 451 20.35 -37.01 -50.80
C PHE A 451 18.91 -37.43 -51.15
N ASN A 452 17.90 -36.85 -50.49
CA ASN A 452 16.54 -36.76 -51.02
C ASN A 452 15.98 -35.37 -50.70
N GLN A 453 16.02 -34.51 -51.71
CA GLN A 453 15.73 -33.08 -51.66
C GLN A 453 14.24 -32.82 -51.94
N THR A 454 13.53 -32.17 -51.00
CA THR A 454 12.57 -31.10 -51.33
C THR A 454 12.14 -30.30 -50.10
N THR A 455 11.96 -30.92 -48.92
CA THR A 455 11.58 -30.21 -47.67
C THR A 455 12.77 -29.80 -46.79
N ALA A 456 13.93 -30.44 -46.94
CA ALA A 456 15.17 -30.06 -46.26
C ALA A 456 15.75 -28.71 -46.76
N VAL A 457 15.58 -28.41 -48.05
CA VAL A 457 16.23 -27.27 -48.73
C VAL A 457 15.73 -25.90 -48.26
N GLU A 458 14.47 -25.77 -47.81
CA GLU A 458 13.95 -24.49 -47.32
C GLU A 458 14.40 -24.18 -45.89
N LYS A 459 14.44 -25.19 -45.01
CA LYS A 459 15.01 -25.04 -43.65
C LYS A 459 16.51 -24.72 -43.71
N ASP A 460 17.24 -25.37 -44.62
CA ASP A 460 18.66 -25.12 -44.85
C ASP A 460 18.94 -23.66 -45.25
N LYS A 461 18.12 -23.07 -46.13
CA LYS A 461 18.26 -21.65 -46.51
C LYS A 461 18.02 -20.70 -45.33
N THR A 462 17.04 -20.99 -44.47
CA THR A 462 16.75 -20.14 -43.31
C THR A 462 17.86 -20.16 -42.26
N LEU A 463 18.45 -21.32 -42.02
CA LEU A 463 19.57 -21.49 -41.08
C LEU A 463 20.85 -20.82 -41.60
N ILE A 464 21.18 -21.02 -42.89
CA ILE A 464 22.33 -20.37 -43.53
C ILE A 464 22.17 -18.84 -43.52
N ASN A 465 20.97 -18.34 -43.84
CA ASN A 465 20.68 -16.91 -43.76
C ASN A 465 20.87 -16.36 -42.34
N ARG A 466 20.46 -17.10 -41.30
CA ARG A 466 20.63 -16.68 -39.90
C ARG A 466 22.12 -16.55 -39.53
N VAL A 467 22.99 -17.43 -40.03
CA VAL A 467 24.44 -17.32 -39.77
C VAL A 467 25.10 -16.21 -40.58
N ILE A 468 24.71 -16.01 -41.85
CA ILE A 468 25.18 -14.85 -42.62
C ILE A 468 24.79 -13.56 -41.91
N LEU A 469 23.55 -13.51 -41.42
CA LEU A 469 23.05 -12.40 -40.63
C LEU A 469 23.83 -12.25 -39.30
N SER A 470 24.21 -13.32 -38.61
CA SER A 470 24.97 -13.16 -37.35
C SER A 470 26.39 -12.61 -37.56
N LEU A 471 27.01 -12.83 -38.73
CA LEU A 471 28.31 -12.24 -39.07
C LEU A 471 28.25 -10.72 -39.29
N GLU A 472 27.09 -10.17 -39.66
CA GLU A 472 26.90 -8.72 -39.80
C GLU A 472 27.17 -8.00 -38.46
N TRP A 473 26.91 -8.63 -37.32
CA TRP A 473 27.19 -8.02 -36.01
C TRP A 473 28.68 -7.65 -35.82
N LEU A 474 29.59 -8.48 -36.34
CA LEU A 474 31.03 -8.22 -36.29
C LEU A 474 31.47 -7.19 -37.33
N SER A 475 30.79 -7.10 -38.49
CA SER A 475 31.12 -6.10 -39.51
C SER A 475 30.72 -4.67 -39.11
N LEU A 476 29.72 -4.53 -38.25
CA LEU A 476 29.30 -3.26 -37.65
C LEU A 476 30.30 -2.73 -36.60
N LEU A 477 31.25 -3.56 -36.16
CA LEU A 477 32.30 -3.21 -35.20
C LEU A 477 33.61 -2.94 -35.93
N THR A 478 34.08 -1.68 -35.91
CA THR A 478 35.29 -1.27 -36.65
C THR A 478 36.56 -2.02 -36.24
N ASN A 479 36.61 -2.49 -34.99
CA ASN A 479 37.74 -3.25 -34.44
C ASN A 479 37.64 -4.78 -34.62
N GLN A 480 36.54 -5.30 -35.20
CA GLN A 480 36.32 -6.74 -35.40
C GLN A 480 36.23 -7.14 -36.89
N MET A 481 36.54 -6.22 -37.82
CA MET A 481 36.47 -6.48 -39.26
C MET A 481 37.38 -7.65 -39.71
N GLU A 482 38.57 -7.79 -39.13
CA GLU A 482 39.49 -8.89 -39.45
C GLU A 482 38.92 -10.25 -39.02
N GLU A 483 38.33 -10.32 -37.82
CA GLU A 483 37.68 -11.52 -37.29
C GLU A 483 36.43 -11.87 -38.12
N ALA A 484 35.63 -10.88 -38.51
CA ALA A 484 34.46 -11.05 -39.38
C ALA A 484 34.85 -11.67 -40.73
N LEU A 485 35.93 -11.18 -41.36
CA LEU A 485 36.45 -11.73 -42.61
C LEU A 485 36.97 -13.16 -42.46
N TRP A 486 37.66 -13.43 -41.35
CA TRP A 486 38.16 -14.77 -41.06
C TRP A 486 37.03 -15.78 -40.88
N LEU A 487 36.00 -15.45 -40.09
CA LEU A 487 34.82 -16.29 -39.88
C LEU A 487 34.01 -16.48 -41.16
N SER A 488 33.86 -15.42 -41.98
CA SER A 488 33.20 -15.52 -43.29
C SER A 488 33.91 -16.51 -44.20
N ASN A 489 35.25 -16.46 -44.26
CA ASN A 489 36.06 -17.41 -45.02
C ASN A 489 35.98 -18.84 -44.45
N ALA A 490 35.87 -18.98 -43.12
CA ALA A 490 35.72 -20.27 -42.47
C ALA A 490 34.38 -20.95 -42.76
N MET A 491 33.30 -20.20 -43.03
CA MET A 491 32.00 -20.77 -43.42
C MET A 491 31.91 -21.20 -44.89
N ILE A 492 32.68 -20.57 -45.78
CA ILE A 492 32.71 -20.90 -47.21
C ILE A 492 33.50 -22.20 -47.46
N ARG A 493 34.46 -22.49 -46.58
CA ARG A 493 35.25 -23.73 -46.58
C ARG A 493 34.48 -24.87 -45.94
#